data_AF-A0A9P9HC82-F1
#
_entry.id   AF-A0A9P9HC82-F1
#
_cell.length_a   1.000
_cell.length_b   1.000
_cell.length_c   1.000
_cell.angle_alpha   90.00
_cell.angle_beta   90.00
_cell.angle_gamma   90.00
#
_symmetry.space_group_name_H-M   'P 1'
#
loop_
_entity.id
_entity.type
_entity.pdbx_description
1 polymer ?
#
loop_
_entity_poly.entity_id
_entity_poly.type
_entity_poly.pdbx_seq_one_letter_code
_entity_poly.pdbx_strand_id
1 'polypeptide(L)'
;MGYEEVSICSFELYHLPETTRPWDIIGIGTHVCAETNSPESWDMVHGWIQQCVHNHDECRRGSEDRPFPTRILDVGSKGISPRLCVPSSDKRGKYAALSHCWGDVMPLKTIKNTLDDFCRGIDLSKFPQTFKDAIVAYQKLQIRYLWIDSLCIVQDNEDDWAVQSPKMSDVYQNAYITIAAAAARNSTKGCFHSRPFGMRKSFATVAEVQDKVKQVEVFARPWQSDWH
;
A
#
# COMPACT_ATOMS: atom_id res chain seq x y z
N MET A 1 -7.57 -10.96 -44.60
CA MET A 1 -7.43 -9.51 -44.39
C MET A 1 -7.26 -9.30 -42.90
N GLY A 2 -6.04 -9.01 -42.47
CA GLY A 2 -5.74 -8.77 -41.06
C GLY A 2 -6.29 -7.42 -40.66
N TYR A 3 -7.05 -7.37 -39.57
CA TYR A 3 -7.39 -6.11 -38.93
C TYR A 3 -6.11 -5.61 -38.25
N GLU A 4 -5.55 -4.49 -38.70
CA GLU A 4 -4.54 -3.77 -37.94
C GLU A 4 -5.21 -3.28 -36.65
N GLU A 5 -4.77 -3.79 -35.50
CA GLU A 5 -5.14 -3.23 -34.21
C GLU A 5 -4.61 -1.79 -34.16
N VAL A 6 -5.54 -0.82 -34.18
CA VAL A 6 -5.22 0.58 -33.92
C VAL A 6 -4.84 0.69 -32.46
N SER A 7 -3.55 0.84 -32.19
CA SER A 7 -3.04 1.11 -30.85
C SER A 7 -3.41 2.54 -30.45
N ILE A 8 -4.44 2.68 -29.62
CA ILE A 8 -4.83 3.97 -29.02
C ILE A 8 -4.02 4.16 -27.75
N CYS A 9 -3.15 5.17 -27.73
CA CYS A 9 -2.44 5.58 -26.53
C CYS A 9 -3.10 6.84 -25.94
N SER A 10 -3.58 6.74 -24.70
CA SER A 10 -4.11 7.89 -23.97
C SER A 10 -3.05 8.47 -23.04
N PHE A 11 -3.10 9.78 -22.81
CA PHE A 11 -2.21 10.47 -21.89
C PHE A 11 -3.00 11.32 -20.91
N GLU A 12 -2.56 11.33 -19.66
CA GLU A 12 -3.00 12.28 -18.66
C GLU A 12 -2.03 13.48 -18.67
N LEU A 13 -2.61 14.67 -18.80
CA LEU A 13 -1.91 15.93 -18.66
C LEU A 13 -2.15 16.50 -17.27
N TYR A 14 -1.09 16.90 -16.57
CA TYR A 14 -1.18 17.46 -15.24
C TYR A 14 -0.13 18.56 -15.00
N HIS A 15 -0.37 19.39 -13.99
CA HIS A 15 0.60 20.33 -13.42
C HIS A 15 0.93 19.93 -11.98
N LEU A 16 2.07 20.40 -11.44
CA LEU A 16 2.44 20.11 -10.06
C LEU A 16 1.75 21.07 -9.08
N PRO A 17 1.52 20.68 -7.81
CA PRO A 17 0.82 21.51 -6.82
C PRO A 17 1.42 22.92 -6.63
N GLU A 18 2.74 23.04 -6.74
CA GLU A 18 3.48 24.30 -6.56
C GLU A 18 3.63 25.13 -7.84
N THR A 19 3.15 24.61 -8.97
CA THR A 19 3.24 25.29 -10.27
C THR A 19 1.97 26.06 -10.60
N THR A 20 2.12 27.09 -11.43
CA THR A 20 0.97 27.83 -11.95
C THR A 20 0.10 26.93 -12.82
N ARG A 21 -1.21 26.91 -12.54
CA ARG A 21 -2.18 26.18 -13.35
C ARG A 21 -2.17 26.73 -14.79
N PRO A 22 -1.90 25.89 -15.81
CA PRO A 22 -1.87 26.32 -17.21
C PRO A 22 -3.27 26.67 -17.73
N TRP A 23 -4.19 25.71 -17.63
CA TRP A 23 -5.57 25.82 -18.12
C TRP A 23 -6.50 25.11 -17.14
N ASP A 24 -7.77 25.52 -17.11
CA ASP A 24 -8.77 24.96 -16.19
C ASP A 24 -9.08 23.48 -16.43
N ILE A 25 -8.73 22.95 -17.60
CA ILE A 25 -8.87 21.53 -17.91
C ILE A 25 -7.71 20.68 -17.36
N ILE A 26 -6.57 21.29 -17.05
CA ILE A 26 -5.41 20.56 -16.51
C ILE A 26 -5.52 20.53 -14.98
N GLY A 27 -5.54 19.32 -14.43
CA GLY A 27 -5.58 19.06 -13.00
C GLY A 27 -4.19 19.01 -12.36
N ILE A 28 -4.19 18.95 -11.03
CA ILE A 28 -2.99 18.73 -10.24
C ILE A 28 -2.64 17.24 -10.27
N GLY A 29 -1.38 16.92 -10.57
CA GLY A 29 -0.84 15.58 -10.48
C GLY A 29 0.41 15.55 -9.62
N THR A 30 0.69 14.39 -9.03
CA THR A 30 1.90 14.17 -8.23
C THR A 30 2.91 13.37 -9.03
N HIS A 31 4.19 13.75 -8.90
CA HIS A 31 5.28 12.96 -9.45
C HIS A 31 5.37 11.63 -8.69
N VAL A 32 5.33 10.51 -9.42
CA VAL A 32 5.49 9.17 -8.85
C VAL A 32 6.66 8.51 -9.55
N CYS A 33 7.61 7.99 -8.78
CA CYS A 33 8.80 7.37 -9.35
C CYS A 33 8.47 6.10 -10.13
N ALA A 34 9.32 5.79 -11.12
CA ALA A 34 9.18 4.61 -11.96
C ALA A 34 9.27 3.31 -11.13
N GLU A 35 10.21 3.24 -10.19
CA GLU A 35 10.38 2.09 -9.31
C GLU A 35 9.67 2.33 -7.98
N THR A 36 8.72 1.46 -7.64
CA THR A 36 7.93 1.55 -6.40
C THR A 36 8.73 1.30 -5.11
N ASN A 37 9.95 0.78 -5.22
CA ASN A 37 10.84 0.51 -4.08
C ASN A 37 12.12 1.38 -4.09
N SER A 38 12.18 2.44 -4.90
CA SER A 38 13.34 3.35 -4.91
C SER A 38 13.41 4.21 -3.63
N PRO A 39 14.59 4.73 -3.25
CA PRO A 39 14.71 5.68 -2.13
C PRO A 39 13.73 6.84 -2.22
N GLU A 40 13.58 7.43 -3.41
CA GLU A 40 12.71 8.58 -3.67
C GLU A 40 11.22 8.21 -3.50
N SER A 41 10.82 6.99 -3.86
CA SER A 41 9.47 6.48 -3.58
C SER A 41 9.21 6.41 -2.08
N TRP A 42 10.21 5.99 -1.29
CA TRP A 42 10.08 5.94 0.17
C TRP A 42 10.07 7.34 0.80
N ASP A 43 10.91 8.26 0.33
CA ASP A 43 10.89 9.66 0.76
C ASP A 43 9.51 10.30 0.54
N MET A 44 8.91 10.03 -0.62
CA MET A 44 7.56 10.48 -0.94
C MET A 44 6.51 9.87 -0.01
N VAL A 45 6.56 8.56 0.24
CA VAL A 45 5.62 7.88 1.16
C VAL A 45 5.77 8.43 2.59
N HIS A 46 7.00 8.63 3.07
CA HIS A 46 7.25 9.25 4.37
C HIS A 46 6.68 10.67 4.43
N GLY A 47 6.88 11.46 3.38
CA GLY A 47 6.31 12.81 3.27
C GLY A 47 4.78 12.81 3.34
N TRP A 48 4.12 11.92 2.60
CA TRP A 48 2.65 11.81 2.62
C TRP A 48 2.10 11.39 3.99
N ILE A 49 2.73 10.42 4.64
CA ILE A 49 2.35 9.99 6.00
C ILE A 49 2.52 11.15 6.99
N GLN A 50 3.67 11.84 6.95
CA GLN A 50 3.90 13.00 7.80
C GLN A 50 2.87 14.10 7.54
N GLN A 51 2.58 14.42 6.29
CA GLN A 51 1.59 15.43 5.95
C GLN A 51 0.19 15.09 6.47
N CYS A 52 -0.28 13.84 6.30
CA CYS A 52 -1.59 13.42 6.83
C CYS A 52 -1.60 13.47 8.36
N VAL A 53 -0.61 12.90 9.03
CA VAL A 53 -0.57 12.86 10.51
C VAL A 53 -0.47 14.26 11.13
N HIS A 54 0.24 15.21 10.51
CA HIS A 54 0.39 16.55 11.08
C HIS A 54 -0.77 17.49 10.72
N ASN A 55 -1.31 17.40 9.50
CA ASN A 55 -2.24 18.40 8.97
C ASN A 55 -3.71 17.96 9.00
N HIS A 56 -4.02 16.67 9.20
CA HIS A 56 -5.40 16.20 9.29
C HIS A 56 -5.72 15.74 10.73
N ASP A 57 -6.69 16.37 11.37
CA ASP A 57 -7.05 16.09 12.77
C ASP A 57 -7.50 14.64 13.01
N GLU A 58 -8.19 14.04 12.04
CA GLU A 58 -8.61 12.63 12.10
C GLU A 58 -7.42 11.68 11.93
N CYS A 59 -6.52 11.93 10.96
CA CYS A 59 -5.28 11.17 10.81
C CYS A 59 -4.42 11.27 12.08
N ARG A 60 -4.30 12.47 12.67
CA ARG A 60 -3.51 12.70 13.88
C ARG A 60 -4.02 11.85 15.04
N ARG A 61 -5.33 11.84 15.29
CA ARG A 61 -5.96 10.95 16.28
C ARG A 61 -5.83 9.48 15.91
N GLY A 62 -5.89 9.14 14.62
CA GLY A 62 -5.66 7.78 14.11
C GLY A 62 -4.22 7.29 14.32
N SER A 63 -3.26 8.21 14.43
CA SER A 63 -1.84 7.93 14.59
C SER A 63 -1.41 7.57 16.01
N GLU A 64 -2.30 7.67 16.99
CA GLU A 64 -2.05 7.29 18.38
C GLU A 64 -2.06 5.76 18.56
N ASP A 65 -1.59 5.27 19.71
CA ASP A 65 -1.63 3.83 20.00
C ASP A 65 -3.08 3.33 20.09
N ARG A 66 -3.42 2.37 19.22
CA ARG A 66 -4.74 1.73 19.14
C ARG A 66 -4.71 0.33 19.73
N PRO A 67 -5.86 -0.23 20.16
CA PRO A 67 -5.93 -1.62 20.59
C PRO A 67 -5.40 -2.56 19.50
N PHE A 68 -4.61 -3.55 19.90
CA PHE A 68 -4.22 -4.59 18.95
C PHE A 68 -5.38 -5.54 18.62
N PRO A 69 -5.40 -6.10 17.41
CA PRO A 69 -6.27 -7.22 17.08
C PRO A 69 -5.93 -8.45 17.93
N THR A 70 -6.85 -9.43 17.96
CA THR A 70 -6.70 -10.69 18.70
C THR A 70 -5.36 -11.38 18.44
N ARG A 71 -4.89 -11.33 17.19
CA ARG A 71 -3.60 -11.87 16.76
C ARG A 71 -2.93 -10.90 15.81
N ILE A 72 -1.61 -10.86 15.88
CA ILE A 72 -0.80 -9.99 15.04
C ILE A 72 0.55 -10.62 14.72
N LEU A 73 1.09 -10.35 13.54
CA LEU A 73 2.43 -10.79 13.17
C LEU A 73 3.45 -9.79 13.70
N ASP A 74 4.32 -10.22 14.61
CA ASP A 74 5.54 -9.49 14.98
C ASP A 74 6.59 -9.78 13.91
N VAL A 75 6.84 -8.81 13.03
CA VAL A 75 7.83 -8.95 11.94
C VAL A 75 9.24 -8.54 12.38
N GLY A 76 9.38 -8.15 13.66
CA GLY A 76 10.66 -7.87 14.30
C GLY A 76 11.56 -6.88 13.57
N SER A 77 12.84 -6.95 13.91
CA SER A 77 13.94 -6.27 13.21
C SER A 77 14.54 -7.20 12.16
N LYS A 78 15.28 -6.64 11.19
CA LYS A 78 15.98 -7.42 10.16
C LYS A 78 16.80 -8.57 10.76
N GLY A 79 16.54 -9.80 10.31
CA GLY A 79 17.22 -11.02 10.76
C GLY A 79 16.48 -11.85 11.82
N ILE A 80 15.36 -11.36 12.35
CA ILE A 80 14.47 -12.13 13.23
C ILE A 80 13.32 -12.70 12.40
N SER A 81 13.06 -14.00 12.52
CA SER A 81 11.93 -14.64 11.86
C SER A 81 10.61 -14.06 12.37
N PRO A 82 9.68 -13.67 11.48
CA PRO A 82 8.36 -13.23 11.88
C PRO A 82 7.64 -14.30 12.69
N ARG A 83 6.84 -13.89 13.67
CA ARG A 83 6.04 -14.82 14.47
C ARG A 83 4.66 -14.26 14.75
N LEU A 84 3.67 -15.14 14.81
CA LEU A 84 2.34 -14.77 15.24
C LEU A 84 2.33 -14.53 16.75
N CYS A 85 1.62 -13.51 17.20
CA CYS A 85 1.52 -13.15 18.60
C CYS A 85 0.05 -12.98 18.98
N VAL A 86 -0.32 -13.43 20.18
CA VAL A 86 -1.61 -13.13 20.82
C VAL A 86 -1.32 -12.09 21.91
N PRO A 87 -1.44 -10.78 21.62
CA PRO A 87 -1.22 -9.75 22.63
C PRO A 87 -2.28 -9.83 23.73
N SER A 88 -1.97 -9.32 24.92
CA SER A 88 -2.97 -9.11 25.97
C SER A 88 -4.03 -8.11 25.50
N SER A 89 -5.26 -8.24 26.00
CA SER A 89 -6.41 -7.44 25.55
C SER A 89 -6.29 -5.95 25.83
N ASP A 90 -5.47 -5.57 26.81
CA ASP A 90 -5.16 -4.19 27.17
C ASP A 90 -4.02 -3.59 26.33
N LYS A 91 -3.32 -4.40 25.53
CA LYS A 91 -2.16 -3.95 24.77
C LYS A 91 -2.58 -3.05 23.61
N ARG A 92 -1.89 -1.92 23.53
CA ARG A 92 -2.07 -0.93 22.47
C ARG A 92 -0.75 -0.68 21.76
N GLY A 93 -0.84 -0.22 20.52
CA GLY A 93 0.33 0.15 19.74
C GLY A 93 0.00 0.40 18.28
N LYS A 94 1.03 0.78 17.52
CA LYS A 94 0.94 0.92 16.08
C LYS A 94 1.14 -0.42 15.38
N TYR A 95 0.27 -0.68 14.42
CA TYR A 95 0.43 -1.76 13.47
C TYR A 95 -0.05 -1.34 12.10
N ALA A 96 0.35 -2.11 11.10
CA ALA A 96 -0.18 -1.96 9.76
C ALA A 96 -1.04 -3.15 9.36
N ALA A 97 -1.92 -2.96 8.38
CA ALA A 97 -2.75 -4.01 7.82
C ALA A 97 -2.45 -4.20 6.33
N LEU A 98 -2.34 -5.45 5.88
CA LEU A 98 -2.18 -5.77 4.46
C LEU A 98 -3.55 -6.12 3.84
N SER A 99 -4.02 -5.28 2.92
CA SER A 99 -5.13 -5.62 2.04
C SER A 99 -4.59 -6.28 0.77
N HIS A 100 -5.01 -7.51 0.49
CA HIS A 100 -4.52 -8.28 -0.65
C HIS A 100 -5.58 -9.22 -1.21
N CYS A 101 -5.46 -9.56 -2.49
CA CYS A 101 -6.27 -10.58 -3.11
C CYS A 101 -5.68 -11.98 -2.85
N TRP A 102 -6.53 -12.92 -2.45
CA TRP A 102 -6.14 -14.33 -2.37
C TRP A 102 -6.03 -14.94 -3.78
N GLY A 103 -6.93 -14.55 -4.68
CA GLY A 103 -6.92 -14.98 -6.07
C GLY A 103 -7.12 -16.49 -6.23
N ASP A 104 -6.34 -17.08 -7.12
CA ASP A 104 -6.34 -18.50 -7.49
C ASP A 104 -5.41 -19.37 -6.64
N VAL A 105 -4.62 -18.77 -5.74
CA VAL A 105 -3.64 -19.48 -4.92
C VAL A 105 -3.93 -19.21 -3.45
N MET A 106 -4.15 -20.27 -2.68
CA MET A 106 -4.31 -20.15 -1.23
C MET A 106 -3.02 -19.56 -0.61
N PRO A 107 -3.07 -18.37 0.02
CA PRO A 107 -1.90 -17.78 0.63
C PRO A 107 -1.44 -18.61 1.84
N LEU A 108 -0.23 -18.30 2.33
CA LEU A 108 0.21 -18.81 3.63
C LEU A 108 -0.84 -18.43 4.68
N LYS A 109 -1.36 -19.45 5.38
CA LYS A 109 -2.47 -19.29 6.30
C LYS A 109 -2.26 -20.02 7.60
N THR A 110 -2.87 -19.51 8.66
CA THR A 110 -2.91 -20.16 9.96
C THR A 110 -4.08 -21.12 10.02
N ILE A 111 -3.81 -22.35 10.42
CA ILE A 111 -4.81 -23.36 10.76
C ILE A 111 -4.56 -23.85 12.19
N LYS A 112 -5.51 -24.54 12.81
CA LYS A 112 -5.41 -25.01 14.21
C LYS A 112 -4.08 -25.71 14.48
N ASN A 113 -3.67 -26.60 13.56
CA ASN A 113 -2.44 -27.39 13.71
C ASN A 113 -1.14 -26.60 13.51
N THR A 114 -1.17 -25.43 12.85
CA THR A 114 0.04 -24.62 12.61
C THR A 114 0.15 -23.42 13.53
N LEU A 115 -0.88 -23.14 14.34
CA LEU A 115 -0.94 -21.97 15.20
C LEU A 115 0.26 -21.89 16.16
N ASP A 116 0.55 -22.97 16.90
CA ASP A 116 1.65 -23.01 17.86
C ASP A 116 3.04 -22.93 17.21
N ASP A 117 3.19 -23.51 16.01
CA ASP A 117 4.40 -23.37 15.20
C ASP A 117 4.59 -21.91 14.78
N PHE A 118 3.54 -21.26 14.28
CA PHE A 118 3.59 -19.88 13.82
C PHE A 118 3.85 -18.90 14.97
N CYS A 119 3.38 -19.21 16.18
CA CYS A 119 3.70 -18.47 17.40
C CYS A 119 5.18 -18.57 17.79
N ARG A 120 5.83 -19.72 17.53
CA ARG A 120 7.27 -19.90 17.75
C ARG A 120 8.12 -19.22 16.69
N GLY A 121 7.62 -19.15 15.45
CA GLY A 121 8.25 -18.44 14.35
C GLY A 121 7.95 -19.07 13.01
N ILE A 122 7.95 -18.23 11.97
CA ILE A 122 7.68 -18.63 10.60
C ILE A 122 8.92 -18.28 9.78
N ASP A 123 9.49 -19.27 9.11
CA ASP A 123 10.58 -19.04 8.17
C ASP A 123 10.12 -18.10 7.05
N LEU A 124 10.90 -17.03 6.83
CA LEU A 124 10.67 -16.07 5.74
C LEU A 124 10.56 -16.74 4.38
N SER A 125 11.22 -17.89 4.15
CA SER A 125 11.14 -18.64 2.90
C SER A 125 9.70 -19.06 2.56
N LYS A 126 8.87 -19.37 3.57
CA LYS A 126 7.47 -19.80 3.44
C LYS A 126 6.51 -18.68 3.07
N PHE A 127 6.91 -17.42 3.25
CA PHE A 127 6.04 -16.30 2.92
C PHE A 127 5.95 -16.13 1.40
N PRO A 128 4.75 -15.92 0.85
CA PRO A 128 4.59 -15.58 -0.56
C PRO A 128 5.13 -14.15 -0.82
N GLN A 129 5.44 -13.82 -2.06
CA GLN A 129 6.17 -12.59 -2.40
C GLN A 129 5.45 -11.32 -1.91
N THR A 130 4.13 -11.25 -2.03
CA THR A 130 3.34 -10.11 -1.54
C THR A 130 3.51 -9.90 -0.03
N PHE A 131 3.61 -10.98 0.75
CA PHE A 131 3.80 -10.85 2.19
C PHE A 131 5.25 -10.45 2.53
N LYS A 132 6.22 -10.98 1.79
CA LYS A 132 7.64 -10.57 1.92
C LYS A 132 7.80 -9.07 1.64
N ASP A 133 7.21 -8.59 0.55
CA ASP A 133 7.25 -7.17 0.18
C ASP A 133 6.52 -6.30 1.19
N ALA A 134 5.38 -6.76 1.70
CA ALA A 134 4.67 -6.07 2.77
C ALA A 134 5.54 -5.96 4.04
N ILE A 135 6.20 -7.04 4.47
CA ILE A 135 7.14 -7.01 5.60
C ILE A 135 8.25 -5.97 5.36
N VAL A 136 8.86 -5.96 4.18
CA VAL A 136 9.91 -4.98 3.82
C VAL A 136 9.36 -3.55 3.86
N ALA A 137 8.17 -3.32 3.31
CA ALA A 137 7.51 -2.02 3.31
C ALA A 137 7.30 -1.50 4.73
N TYR A 138 6.73 -2.32 5.61
CA TYR A 138 6.47 -1.90 6.99
C TYR A 138 7.73 -1.70 7.81
N GLN A 139 8.77 -2.50 7.58
CA GLN A 139 10.08 -2.28 8.20
C GLN A 139 10.67 -0.93 7.78
N LYS A 140 10.56 -0.54 6.50
CA LYS A 140 10.98 0.79 6.02
C LYS A 140 10.15 1.91 6.64
N LEU A 141 8.86 1.68 6.88
CA LEU A 141 7.99 2.59 7.61
C LEU A 141 8.17 2.57 9.14
N GLN A 142 9.13 1.79 9.66
CA GLN A 142 9.40 1.63 11.09
C GLN A 142 8.20 1.08 11.89
N ILE A 143 7.38 0.23 11.25
CA ILE A 143 6.22 -0.44 11.86
C ILE A 143 6.59 -1.91 12.09
N ARG A 144 6.51 -2.35 13.35
CA ARG A 144 6.92 -3.69 13.79
C ARG A 144 5.81 -4.74 13.66
N TYR A 145 4.56 -4.32 13.75
CA TYR A 145 3.43 -5.22 13.84
C TYR A 145 2.61 -5.15 12.57
N LEU A 146 2.27 -6.32 12.03
CA LEU A 146 1.54 -6.46 10.78
C LEU A 146 0.34 -7.39 10.99
N TRP A 147 -0.82 -6.96 10.53
CA TRP A 147 -1.99 -7.80 10.42
C TRP A 147 -2.21 -8.25 8.97
N ILE A 148 -2.35 -9.56 8.80
CA ILE A 148 -2.71 -10.22 7.54
C ILE A 148 -3.83 -11.20 7.89
N ASP A 149 -4.99 -11.06 7.25
CA ASP A 149 -6.20 -11.87 7.54
C ASP A 149 -5.91 -13.38 7.54
N SER A 150 -5.21 -13.89 6.52
CA SER A 150 -4.88 -15.30 6.35
C SER A 150 -4.03 -15.86 7.50
N LEU A 151 -3.20 -15.02 8.14
CA LEU A 151 -2.33 -15.41 9.25
C LEU A 151 -2.93 -15.11 10.62
N CYS A 152 -3.70 -14.04 10.76
CA CYS A 152 -4.21 -13.56 12.04
C CYS A 152 -5.60 -14.13 12.39
N ILE A 153 -6.25 -14.82 11.45
CA ILE A 153 -7.49 -15.57 11.65
C ILE A 153 -7.19 -17.05 11.40
N VAL A 154 -7.70 -17.93 12.27
CA VAL A 154 -7.53 -19.38 12.13
C VAL A 154 -8.54 -19.90 11.12
N GLN A 155 -8.05 -20.21 9.91
CA GLN A 155 -8.91 -20.37 8.72
C GLN A 155 -9.75 -21.66 8.69
N ASP A 156 -9.37 -22.68 9.46
CA ASP A 156 -10.10 -23.93 9.63
C ASP A 156 -10.87 -24.00 10.96
N ASN A 157 -11.14 -22.83 11.57
CA ASN A 157 -11.91 -22.71 12.80
C ASN A 157 -13.12 -21.79 12.62
N GLU A 158 -14.30 -22.38 12.45
CA GLU A 158 -15.55 -21.63 12.26
C GLU A 158 -15.87 -20.69 13.43
N ASP A 159 -15.60 -21.11 14.68
CA ASP A 159 -15.82 -20.28 15.86
C ASP A 159 -14.90 -19.06 15.87
N ASP A 160 -13.63 -19.25 15.50
CA ASP A 160 -12.67 -18.15 15.42
C ASP A 160 -13.06 -17.19 14.29
N TRP A 161 -13.44 -17.71 13.13
CA TRP A 161 -13.91 -16.90 12.01
C TRP A 161 -15.15 -16.08 12.39
N ALA A 162 -16.13 -16.68 13.07
CA ALA A 162 -17.34 -16.01 13.53
C ALA A 162 -17.05 -14.84 14.49
N VAL A 163 -15.96 -14.91 15.26
CA VAL A 163 -15.51 -13.85 16.16
C VAL A 163 -14.66 -12.79 15.45
N GLN A 164 -13.78 -13.19 14.53
CA GLN A 164 -12.82 -12.27 13.90
C GLN A 164 -13.38 -11.54 12.68
N SER A 165 -14.19 -12.21 11.85
CA SER A 165 -14.73 -11.65 10.61
C SER A 165 -15.51 -10.33 10.84
N PRO A 166 -16.42 -10.23 11.83
CA PRO A 166 -17.11 -8.98 12.12
C PRO A 166 -16.17 -7.84 12.58
N LYS A 167 -15.00 -8.17 13.14
CA LYS A 167 -14.03 -7.21 13.65
C LYS A 167 -13.06 -6.71 12.59
N MET A 168 -13.09 -7.25 11.36
CA MET A 168 -12.15 -6.84 10.32
C MET A 168 -12.21 -5.34 10.02
N SER A 169 -13.41 -4.75 10.01
CA SER A 169 -13.57 -3.30 9.85
C SER A 169 -12.81 -2.53 10.94
N ASP A 170 -12.94 -2.95 12.20
CA ASP A 170 -12.23 -2.33 13.32
C ASP A 170 -10.72 -2.49 13.20
N VAL A 171 -10.24 -3.64 12.69
CA VAL A 171 -8.81 -3.85 12.47
C VAL A 171 -8.27 -2.89 11.42
N TYR A 172 -8.93 -2.76 10.27
CA TYR A 172 -8.49 -1.82 9.24
C TYR A 172 -8.60 -0.36 9.71
N GLN A 173 -9.66 -0.01 10.44
CA GLN A 173 -9.86 1.34 10.96
C GLN A 173 -8.84 1.73 12.03
N ASN A 174 -8.39 0.78 12.85
CA ASN A 174 -7.41 1.02 13.91
C ASN A 174 -5.96 0.84 13.46
N ALA A 175 -5.71 0.40 12.23
CA ALA A 175 -4.37 0.30 11.67
C ALA A 175 -3.77 1.71 11.46
N TYR A 176 -2.49 1.86 11.77
CA TYR A 176 -1.74 3.10 11.52
C TYR A 176 -1.64 3.40 10.02
N ILE A 177 -1.47 2.35 9.22
CA ILE A 177 -1.49 2.41 7.76
C ILE A 177 -1.98 1.07 7.20
N THR A 178 -2.66 1.12 6.06
CA THR A 178 -3.01 -0.07 5.29
C THR A 178 -2.27 -0.03 3.96
N ILE A 179 -1.48 -1.07 3.65
CA ILE A 179 -0.92 -1.24 2.29
C ILE A 179 -1.89 -2.12 1.52
N ALA A 180 -2.34 -1.62 0.38
CA ALA A 180 -3.12 -2.39 -0.58
C ALA A 180 -2.21 -2.94 -1.68
N ALA A 181 -2.11 -4.26 -1.78
CA ALA A 181 -1.43 -4.94 -2.88
C ALA A 181 -2.31 -5.00 -4.14
N ALA A 182 -2.80 -3.83 -4.59
CA ALA A 182 -3.85 -3.71 -5.61
C ALA A 182 -3.44 -4.26 -7.00
N ALA A 183 -2.15 -4.20 -7.34
CA ALA A 183 -1.62 -4.72 -8.60
C ALA A 183 -1.39 -6.25 -8.58
N ALA A 184 -1.51 -6.90 -7.41
CA ALA A 184 -1.23 -8.32 -7.24
C ALA A 184 -2.53 -9.13 -7.34
N ARG A 185 -2.66 -9.93 -8.41
CA ARG A 185 -3.81 -10.84 -8.59
C ARG A 185 -3.92 -11.92 -7.51
N ASN A 186 -2.80 -12.28 -6.89
CA ASN A 186 -2.70 -13.22 -5.78
C ASN A 186 -1.44 -12.92 -4.96
N SER A 187 -1.23 -13.65 -3.84
CA SER A 187 -0.12 -13.41 -2.92
C SER A 187 1.28 -13.67 -3.50
N THR A 188 1.40 -14.31 -4.67
CA THR A 188 2.71 -14.67 -5.27
C THR A 188 3.35 -13.55 -6.08
N LYS A 189 2.61 -12.49 -6.41
CA LYS A 189 3.08 -11.46 -7.36
C LYS A 189 3.98 -10.39 -6.76
N GLY A 190 3.86 -10.11 -5.46
CA GLY A 190 4.59 -9.01 -4.83
C GLY A 190 3.82 -7.69 -4.80
N CYS A 191 4.32 -6.74 -4.02
CA CYS A 191 3.84 -5.35 -3.97
C CYS A 191 4.72 -4.41 -4.80
N PHE A 192 5.99 -4.75 -4.99
CA PHE A 192 6.93 -3.90 -5.71
C PHE A 192 7.03 -4.31 -7.17
N HIS A 193 6.87 -3.31 -8.04
CA HIS A 193 7.06 -3.45 -9.47
C HIS A 193 7.59 -2.14 -10.07
N SER A 194 8.18 -2.27 -11.25
CA SER A 194 8.45 -1.13 -12.12
C SER A 194 7.13 -0.66 -12.73
N ARG A 195 6.94 0.65 -12.80
CA ARG A 195 5.80 1.26 -13.49
C ARG A 195 6.14 1.36 -14.97
N PRO A 196 5.30 0.82 -15.87
CA PRO A 196 5.54 0.89 -17.32
C PRO A 196 5.55 2.33 -17.85
N PHE A 197 5.14 3.30 -17.03
CA PHE A 197 4.93 4.70 -17.37
C PHE A 197 6.01 5.65 -16.82
N GLY A 198 7.19 5.14 -16.45
CA GLY A 198 8.33 5.97 -16.02
C GLY A 198 8.80 7.00 -17.07
N MET A 199 8.28 6.91 -18.30
CA MET A 199 8.51 7.87 -19.37
C MET A 199 7.59 9.09 -19.22
N ARG A 200 7.93 9.97 -18.27
CA ARG A 200 7.38 11.33 -18.21
C ARG A 200 8.05 12.20 -19.27
N LYS A 201 7.26 13.00 -19.98
CA LYS A 201 7.79 14.16 -20.72
C LYS A 201 7.21 15.41 -20.10
N SER A 202 8.08 16.37 -19.80
CA SER A 202 7.64 17.74 -19.60
C SER A 202 7.83 18.53 -20.89
N PHE A 203 6.95 19.48 -21.12
CA PHE A 203 7.09 20.44 -22.19
C PHE A 203 6.72 21.82 -21.67
N ALA A 204 7.53 22.79 -22.08
CA ALA A 204 7.22 24.19 -21.86
C ALA A 204 6.14 24.61 -22.85
N THR A 205 5.12 25.29 -22.35
CA THR A 205 4.07 25.91 -23.15
C THR A 205 3.77 27.32 -22.63
N VAL A 206 2.88 28.03 -23.30
CA VAL A 206 2.41 29.34 -22.86
C VAL A 206 0.94 29.25 -22.46
N ALA A 207 0.62 29.84 -21.32
CA ALA A 207 -0.75 29.96 -20.85
C ALA A 207 -1.04 31.42 -20.47
N GLU A 208 -2.29 31.83 -20.66
CA GLU A 208 -2.77 33.09 -20.15
C GLU A 208 -3.12 32.94 -18.68
N VAL A 209 -2.38 33.63 -17.83
CA VAL A 209 -2.54 33.59 -16.38
C VAL A 209 -2.69 35.01 -15.89
N GLN A 210 -3.88 35.36 -15.40
CA GLN A 210 -4.20 36.72 -14.91
C GLN A 210 -3.89 37.78 -15.99
N ASP A 211 -4.44 37.61 -17.20
CA ASP A 211 -4.28 38.51 -18.35
C ASP A 211 -2.83 38.73 -18.80
N LYS A 212 -1.92 37.82 -18.43
CA LYS A 212 -0.52 37.80 -18.87
C LYS A 212 -0.15 36.43 -19.42
N VAL A 213 0.47 36.43 -20.60
CA VAL A 213 1.05 35.22 -21.18
C VAL A 213 2.31 34.86 -20.40
N LYS A 214 2.32 33.67 -19.79
CA LYS A 214 3.46 33.14 -19.05
C LYS A 214 3.86 31.79 -19.61
N GLN A 215 5.17 31.52 -19.56
CA GLN A 215 5.68 30.18 -19.78
C GLN A 215 5.31 29.31 -18.59
N VAL A 216 4.72 28.15 -18.87
CA VAL A 216 4.29 27.16 -17.88
C VAL A 216 4.77 25.78 -18.28
N GLU A 217 4.99 24.92 -17.30
CA GLU A 217 5.40 23.53 -17.53
C GLU A 217 4.19 22.61 -17.39
N VAL A 218 4.00 21.73 -18.37
CA VAL A 218 2.96 20.70 -18.36
C VAL A 218 3.62 19.33 -18.42
N PHE A 219 3.08 18.39 -17.67
CA PHE A 219 3.55 17.02 -17.63
C PHE A 219 2.56 16.10 -18.33
N ALA A 220 3.08 15.19 -19.13
CA ALA A 220 2.32 14.10 -19.72
C ALA A 220 2.82 12.76 -19.17
N ARG A 221 1.87 11.88 -18.84
CA ARG A 221 2.12 10.45 -18.60
C ARG A 221 1.07 9.60 -19.32
N PRO A 222 1.41 8.40 -19.79
CA PRO A 222 0.41 7.50 -20.34
C PRO A 222 -0.71 7.22 -19.33
N TRP A 223 -1.93 7.16 -19.83
CA TRP A 223 -3.15 6.87 -19.08
C TRP A 223 -3.74 5.58 -19.63
N GLN A 224 -4.09 4.65 -18.74
CA GLN A 224 -4.77 3.41 -19.11
C GLN A 224 -6.02 3.26 -18.25
N SER A 225 -7.18 3.23 -18.88
CA SER A 225 -8.49 3.16 -18.22
C SER A 225 -8.81 1.79 -17.63
N ASP A 226 -8.07 0.74 -17.99
CA ASP A 226 -8.40 -0.66 -17.66
C ASP A 226 -8.13 -1.04 -16.18
N TRP A 227 -7.70 -0.09 -15.35
CA TRP A 227 -7.35 -0.31 -13.94
C TRP A 227 -8.41 0.19 -12.95
N HIS A 228 -9.63 0.47 -13.43
CA HIS A 228 -10.81 0.83 -12.63
C HIS A 228 -11.91 -0.22 -12.73
#